data_AF-G1UVM5-F1
#
_entry.id   AF-G1UVM5-F1
#
_cell.length_a   1.000
_cell.length_b   1.000
_cell.length_c   1.000
_cell.angle_alpha   90.00
_cell.angle_beta   90.00
_cell.angle_gamma   90.00
#
_symmetry.space_group_name_H-M   'P 1'
#
loop_
_entity.id
_entity.type
_entity.pdbx_description
1 polymer ?
#
loop_
_entity_poly.entity_id
_entity_poly.type
_entity_poly.pdbx_seq_one_letter_code
_entity_poly.pdbx_strand_id
1 'polypeptide(L)'
;MATASSHTPAESSIPPSLLKAHERIRQLESENLRLRHLLDTRREQIEGLAPGYYNLTDDGDFNGPARSLDEIESCVTDYTNDGDACTVVQVIRRYMPEAEEDDYGVAAGIDFPVTLFAAAGW
;
A
#
# COMPACT_ATOMS: atom_id res chain seq x y z
N MET A 1 -20.95 40.82 -54.81
CA MET A 1 -19.73 40.77 -53.97
C MET A 1 -20.14 40.17 -52.63
N ALA A 2 -19.69 38.96 -52.32
CA ALA A 2 -19.99 38.28 -51.06
C ALA A 2 -18.94 38.70 -50.03
N THR A 3 -19.38 39.30 -48.93
CA THR A 3 -18.54 39.67 -47.79
C THR A 3 -18.15 38.41 -47.03
N ALA A 4 -16.86 38.07 -47.07
CA ALA A 4 -16.28 37.03 -46.23
C ALA A 4 -16.37 37.48 -44.76
N SER A 5 -17.26 36.85 -44.01
CA SER A 5 -17.36 37.04 -42.57
C SER A 5 -16.14 36.38 -41.93
N SER A 6 -15.16 37.20 -41.54
CA SER A 6 -13.98 36.77 -40.80
C SER A 6 -14.41 36.33 -39.40
N HIS A 7 -14.66 35.03 -39.25
CA HIS A 7 -14.79 34.40 -37.94
C HIS A 7 -13.41 34.31 -37.30
N THR A 8 -13.06 35.29 -36.49
CA THR A 8 -12.02 35.14 -35.47
C THR A 8 -12.53 34.10 -34.48
N PRO A 9 -11.83 32.97 -34.24
CA PRO A 9 -12.23 32.07 -33.18
C PRO A 9 -12.00 32.81 -31.87
N ALA A 10 -13.07 33.12 -31.15
CA ALA A 10 -12.99 33.61 -29.79
C ALA A 10 -12.10 32.65 -29.00
N GLU A 11 -11.10 33.20 -28.31
CA GLU A 11 -10.24 32.45 -27.41
C GLU A 11 -11.10 31.53 -26.56
N SER A 12 -10.87 30.23 -26.74
CA SER A 12 -11.58 29.14 -26.09
C SER A 12 -11.40 29.29 -24.58
N SER A 13 -12.30 30.02 -23.94
CA SER A 13 -12.37 30.10 -22.49
C SER A 13 -12.75 28.71 -22.00
N ILE A 14 -11.75 28.01 -21.44
CA ILE A 14 -11.92 26.66 -20.95
C ILE A 14 -13.07 26.67 -19.94
N PRO A 15 -14.10 25.80 -20.09
CA PRO A 15 -15.20 25.76 -19.15
C PRO A 15 -14.70 25.57 -17.71
N PRO A 16 -15.23 26.30 -16.71
CA PRO A 16 -14.79 26.16 -15.31
C PRO A 16 -14.91 24.73 -14.77
N SER A 17 -15.83 23.93 -15.29
CA SER A 17 -15.96 22.50 -14.99
C SER A 17 -14.76 21.69 -15.49
N LEU A 18 -14.21 22.04 -16.65
CA LEU A 18 -13.05 21.38 -17.25
C LEU A 18 -11.77 21.75 -16.48
N LEU A 19 -11.64 22.98 -15.99
CA LEU A 19 -10.54 23.38 -15.09
C LEU A 19 -10.57 22.59 -13.78
N LYS A 20 -11.74 22.50 -13.12
CA LYS A 20 -11.90 21.69 -11.90
C LYS A 20 -11.60 20.22 -12.11
N ALA A 21 -12.02 19.65 -13.25
CA ALA A 21 -11.71 18.28 -13.60
C ALA A 21 -10.20 18.06 -13.77
N HIS A 22 -9.50 18.99 -14.43
CA HIS A 22 -8.04 18.94 -14.59
C HIS A 22 -7.30 19.03 -13.26
N GLU A 23 -7.73 19.91 -12.35
CA GLU A 23 -7.16 19.99 -11.01
C GLU A 23 -7.37 18.70 -10.22
N ARG A 24 -8.58 18.11 -10.30
CA ARG A 24 -8.87 16.84 -9.64
C ARG A 24 -8.05 15.69 -10.20
N ILE A 25 -7.88 15.61 -11.52
CA ILE A 25 -7.02 14.61 -12.16
C ILE A 25 -5.58 14.75 -11.65
N ARG A 26 -5.03 15.96 -11.66
CA ARG A 26 -3.66 16.21 -11.16
C ARG A 26 -3.50 15.80 -9.69
N GLN A 27 -4.50 16.08 -8.85
CA GLN A 27 -4.48 15.68 -7.45
C GLN A 27 -4.50 14.15 -7.30
N LEU A 28 -5.35 13.48 -8.06
CA LEU A 28 -5.45 12.01 -8.07
C LEU A 28 -4.17 11.35 -8.59
N GLU A 29 -3.53 11.91 -9.63
CA GLU A 29 -2.25 11.42 -10.15
C GLU A 29 -1.14 11.54 -9.10
N SER A 30 -1.07 12.67 -8.40
CA SER A 30 -0.11 12.87 -7.31
C SER A 30 -0.36 11.92 -6.14
N GLU A 31 -1.62 11.72 -5.77
CA GLU A 31 -2.00 10.78 -4.72
C GLU A 31 -1.69 9.33 -5.11
N ASN A 32 -1.96 8.95 -6.37
CA ASN A 32 -1.65 7.62 -6.89
C ASN A 32 -0.15 7.35 -6.86
N LEU A 33 0.67 8.32 -7.27
CA LEU A 33 2.13 8.21 -7.22
C LEU A 33 2.62 8.01 -5.78
N ARG A 34 2.07 8.78 -4.82
CA ARG A 34 2.38 8.62 -3.40
C ARG A 34 2.03 7.23 -2.88
N LEU A 35 0.85 6.71 -3.24
CA LEU A 35 0.41 5.38 -2.84
C LEU A 35 1.29 4.28 -3.44
N ARG A 36 1.73 4.41 -4.70
CA ARG A 36 2.66 3.47 -5.33
C ARG A 36 3.99 3.42 -4.58
N HIS A 37 4.57 4.58 -4.27
CA HIS A 37 5.80 4.63 -3.48
C HIS A 37 5.64 3.99 -2.11
N LEU A 38 4.52 4.26 -1.42
CA LEU A 38 4.23 3.62 -0.13
C LEU A 38 4.16 2.08 -0.27
N LEU A 39 3.50 1.57 -1.31
CA LEU A 39 3.43 0.14 -1.58
C LEU A 39 4.79 -0.48 -1.88
N ASP A 40 5.65 0.20 -2.63
CA ASP A 40 7.00 -0.28 -2.92
C ASP A 40 7.85 -0.33 -1.66
N THR A 41 7.81 0.71 -0.81
CA THR A 41 8.49 0.71 0.49
C THR A 41 7.98 -0.41 1.40
N ARG A 42 6.66 -0.62 1.48
CA ARG A 42 6.08 -1.71 2.28
C ARG A 42 6.46 -3.09 1.73
N ARG A 43 6.54 -3.23 0.40
CA ARG A 43 7.06 -4.45 -0.23
C ARG A 43 8.48 -4.71 0.25
N GLU A 44 9.40 -3.77 0.05
CA GLU A 44 10.81 -3.89 0.46
C GLU A 44 10.97 -4.25 1.94
N GLN A 45 10.18 -3.63 2.83
CA GLN A 45 10.18 -3.97 4.25
C GLN A 45 9.80 -5.43 4.50
N ILE A 46 8.70 -5.90 3.90
CA ILE A 46 8.26 -7.30 4.02
C ILE A 46 9.31 -8.25 3.41
N GLU A 47 9.96 -7.84 2.32
CA GLU A 47 10.99 -8.65 1.66
C GLU A 47 12.19 -8.92 2.56
N GLY A 48 12.55 -7.95 3.40
CA GLY A 48 13.68 -7.99 4.33
C GLY A 48 13.39 -8.66 5.67
N LEU A 49 12.16 -9.10 5.94
CA LEU A 49 11.82 -9.75 7.21
C LEU A 49 12.54 -11.11 7.34
N ALA A 50 13.21 -11.29 8.47
CA ALA A 50 13.81 -12.56 8.86
C ALA A 50 12.79 -13.42 9.63
N PRO A 51 12.97 -14.75 9.71
CA PRO A 51 12.14 -15.57 10.58
C PRO A 51 12.24 -15.14 12.05
N GLY A 52 11.09 -15.04 12.72
CA GLY A 52 10.99 -14.58 14.11
C GLY A 52 9.61 -13.99 14.43
N TYR A 53 9.46 -13.47 15.64
CA TYR A 53 8.26 -12.76 16.06
C TYR A 53 8.43 -11.25 15.90
N TYR A 54 7.38 -10.57 15.47
CA TYR A 54 7.35 -9.13 15.23
C TYR A 54 6.10 -8.50 15.83
N ASN A 55 6.20 -7.27 16.32
CA ASN A 55 5.05 -6.41 16.55
C ASN A 55 4.79 -5.58 15.28
N LEU A 56 3.60 -5.74 14.71
CA LEU A 56 3.09 -4.93 13.61
C LEU A 56 2.24 -3.79 14.18
N THR A 57 2.67 -2.55 13.96
CA THR A 57 1.89 -1.37 14.36
C THR A 57 0.77 -1.07 13.37
N ASP A 58 -0.23 -0.28 13.78
CA ASP A 58 -1.32 0.18 12.90
C ASP A 58 -0.81 1.03 11.73
N ASP A 59 0.33 1.72 11.90
CA ASP A 59 1.01 2.44 10.82
C ASP A 59 1.65 1.48 9.80
N GLY A 60 1.79 0.20 10.13
CA GLY A 60 2.31 -0.86 9.26
C GLY A 60 3.80 -1.16 9.45
N ASP A 61 4.40 -0.74 10.56
CA ASP A 61 5.81 -0.98 10.85
C ASP A 61 6.01 -2.30 11.61
N PHE A 62 7.05 -3.04 11.22
CA PHE A 62 7.42 -4.32 11.81
C PHE A 62 8.60 -4.15 12.77
N ASN A 63 8.37 -4.40 14.06
CA ASN A 63 9.39 -4.31 15.11
C ASN A 63 9.81 -5.71 15.58
N GLY A 64 11.05 -6.09 15.28
CA GLY A 64 11.62 -7.43 15.54
C GLY A 64 12.88 -7.70 14.71
N PRO A 65 13.32 -8.96 14.52
CA PRO A 65 12.72 -10.20 15.03
C PRO A 65 13.10 -10.47 16.50
N ALA A 66 12.10 -10.84 17.30
CA ALA A 66 12.29 -11.50 18.59
C ALA A 66 12.38 -13.03 18.42
N ARG A 67 13.04 -13.70 19.37
CA ARG A 67 13.25 -15.17 19.32
C ARG A 67 12.11 -15.96 19.99
N SER A 68 11.33 -15.32 20.85
CA SER A 68 10.20 -15.95 21.55
C SER A 68 8.98 -15.02 21.60
N LEU A 69 7.83 -15.61 21.90
CA LEU A 69 6.59 -14.88 22.12
C LEU A 69 6.68 -14.02 23.40
N ASP A 70 7.28 -14.53 24.48
CA ASP A 70 7.44 -13.76 25.72
C ASP A 70 8.26 -12.47 25.52
N GLU A 71 9.30 -12.52 24.67
CA GLU A 71 10.14 -11.36 24.37
C GLU A 71 9.34 -10.29 23.62
N ILE A 72 8.50 -10.70 22.66
CA ILE A 72 7.70 -9.74 21.88
C ILE A 72 6.50 -9.19 22.65
N GLU A 73 5.85 -10.02 23.49
CA GLU A 73 4.75 -9.62 24.36
C GLU A 73 5.20 -8.63 25.45
N SER A 74 6.44 -8.74 25.92
CA SER A 74 7.01 -7.78 26.87
C SER A 74 7.08 -6.36 26.33
N CYS A 75 7.14 -6.21 24.99
CA CYS A 75 7.16 -4.92 24.31
C CYS A 75 5.75 -4.41 23.94
N VAL A 76 4.69 -5.21 24.08
CA VAL A 76 3.30 -4.80 23.70
C VAL A 76 2.80 -3.65 24.58
N THR A 77 3.22 -3.62 25.85
CA THR A 77 2.90 -2.52 26.75
C THR A 77 3.39 -1.18 26.23
N ASP A 78 4.53 -1.14 25.54
CA ASP A 78 5.09 0.12 25.02
C ASP A 78 4.20 0.75 23.95
N TYR A 79 3.49 -0.06 23.15
CA TYR A 79 2.53 0.43 22.16
C TYR A 79 1.17 0.77 22.79
N THR A 80 0.68 -0.12 23.65
CA THR A 80 -0.66 0.01 24.22
C THR A 80 -0.79 1.10 25.28
N ASN A 81 0.31 1.52 25.92
CA ASN A 81 0.31 2.59 26.91
C ASN A 81 0.01 3.98 26.31
N ASP A 82 0.39 4.22 25.06
CA ASP A 82 0.15 5.48 24.36
C ASP A 82 -1.23 5.51 23.66
N GLY A 83 -2.03 4.45 23.81
CA GLY A 83 -3.34 4.30 23.19
C GLY A 83 -3.30 3.70 21.78
N ASP A 84 -2.10 3.31 21.32
CA ASP A 84 -1.92 2.64 20.03
C ASP A 84 -2.15 1.14 20.16
N ALA A 85 -2.42 0.49 19.02
CA ALA A 85 -2.54 -0.97 18.93
C ALA A 85 -1.36 -1.56 18.16
N CYS A 86 -1.01 -2.79 18.51
CA CYS A 86 -0.10 -3.61 17.73
C CYS A 86 -0.58 -5.05 17.64
N THR A 87 -0.27 -5.72 16.54
CA THR A 87 -0.54 -7.14 16.32
C THR A 87 0.78 -7.91 16.36
N VAL A 88 0.84 -8.99 17.14
CA VAL A 88 1.99 -9.90 17.09
C VAL A 88 1.88 -10.78 15.83
N VAL A 89 2.93 -10.81 15.02
CA VAL A 89 3.03 -11.61 13.79
C VAL A 89 4.23 -12.53 13.88
N GLN A 90 4.03 -13.82 13.56
CA GLN A 90 5.13 -14.78 13.43
C GLN A 90 5.54 -14.94 11.97
N VAL A 91 6.77 -14.56 11.65
CA VAL A 91 7.40 -14.84 10.36
C VAL A 91 8.11 -16.19 10.47
N ILE A 92 7.62 -17.20 9.76
CA ILE A 92 8.21 -18.55 9.80
C ILE A 92 9.22 -18.71 8.65
N ARG A 93 8.76 -18.42 7.43
CA ARG A 93 9.55 -18.56 6.21
C ARG A 93 8.90 -17.74 5.11
N ARG A 94 9.73 -17.17 4.23
CA ARG A 94 9.27 -16.55 2.99
C ARG A 94 9.31 -17.56 1.85
N TYR A 95 8.21 -17.67 1.12
CA TYR A 95 8.14 -18.41 -0.13
C TYR A 95 8.22 -17.41 -1.27
N MET A 96 9.18 -17.60 -2.17
CA MET A 96 9.25 -16.87 -3.43
C MET A 96 8.77 -17.80 -4.52
N PRO A 97 8.00 -17.30 -5.51
CA PRO A 97 7.83 -18.07 -6.73
C PRO A 97 9.23 -18.39 -7.28
N GLU A 98 9.50 -19.66 -7.57
CA GLU A 98 10.60 -19.97 -8.47
C GLU A 98 10.28 -19.27 -9.79
N ALA A 99 11.25 -18.53 -10.32
CA ALA A 99 11.07 -17.91 -11.63
C ALA A 99 11.01 -19.03 -12.67
N GLU A 100 9.81 -19.53 -12.96
CA GLU A 100 9.60 -20.30 -14.18
C GLU A 100 9.73 -19.32 -15.34
N GLU A 101 10.84 -19.43 -16.08
CA GLU A 101 10.86 -19.03 -17.49
C GLU A 101 9.85 -19.92 -18.21
N ASP A 102 8.56 -19.59 -18.18
CA ASP A 102 7.66 -20.04 -19.23
C ASP A 102 6.48 -19.09 -19.45
N ASP A 103 6.41 -18.70 -20.72
CA ASP A 103 5.52 -17.75 -21.37
C ASP A 103 4.11 -18.35 -21.48
N TYR A 104 3.30 -18.29 -20.42
CA TYR A 104 1.87 -18.61 -20.50
C TYR A 104 1.01 -17.69 -19.64
N GLY A 105 1.11 -16.37 -19.85
CA GLY A 105 -0.01 -15.40 -19.82
C GLY A 105 -1.04 -15.40 -18.67
N VAL A 106 -0.83 -16.12 -17.58
CA VAL A 106 -1.73 -16.22 -16.44
C VAL A 106 -0.84 -16.15 -15.21
N ALA A 107 -0.78 -14.97 -14.59
CA ALA A 107 -0.18 -14.82 -13.28
C ALA A 107 -0.89 -15.79 -12.33
N ALA A 108 -0.16 -16.78 -11.82
CA ALA A 108 -0.65 -17.63 -10.75
C ALA A 108 -1.12 -16.71 -9.62
N GLY A 109 -2.43 -16.67 -9.39
CA GLY A 109 -3.02 -16.04 -8.24
C GLY A 109 -2.38 -16.66 -7.01
N ILE A 110 -1.58 -15.86 -6.33
CA ILE A 110 -0.93 -16.26 -5.09
C ILE A 110 -2.03 -16.32 -4.02
N ASP A 111 -2.69 -17.46 -3.91
CA ASP A 111 -3.46 -17.80 -2.71
C ASP A 111 -2.46 -18.18 -1.62
N PHE A 112 -2.06 -17.20 -0.81
CA PHE A 112 -1.35 -17.48 0.43
C PHE A 112 -2.27 -18.26 1.38
N PRO A 113 -1.79 -19.25 2.15
CA PRO A 113 -2.56 -19.79 3.26
C PRO A 113 -2.79 -18.68 4.28
N VAL A 114 -4.00 -18.11 4.24
CA VAL A 114 -4.57 -17.31 5.31
C VAL A 114 -4.57 -18.16 6.57
N THR A 115 -3.86 -17.73 7.61
CA THR A 115 -4.29 -18.05 8.98
C THR A 115 -4.61 -16.74 9.69
N LEU A 116 -5.81 -16.25 9.39
CA LEU A 116 -6.55 -15.29 10.22
C LEU A 116 -7.37 -16.12 11.20
N PHE A 117 -7.25 -15.93 12.52
CA PHE A 117 -8.37 -16.25 13.42
C PHE A 117 -8.54 -15.29 14.61
N ALA A 118 -9.74 -14.72 14.57
CA ALA A 118 -10.66 -14.17 15.58
C ALA A 118 -10.16 -13.23 16.68
N ALA A 119 -10.86 -12.09 16.76
CA ALA A 119 -10.92 -11.18 17.89
C ALA A 119 -11.18 -11.94 19.21
N ALA A 120 -10.31 -11.72 20.21
CA ALA A 120 -10.61 -12.01 21.60
C ALA A 120 -11.34 -10.79 22.18
N GLY A 121 -12.64 -10.94 22.40
CA GLY A 121 -13.52 -9.88 22.85
C GLY A 121 -13.26 -9.40 24.28
N TRP A 122 -13.76 -8.19 24.53
CA TRP A 122 -14.37 -7.75 25.79
C TRP A 122 -15.65 -7.00 25.43
#